data_AF-A0A9D4P5U3-F1
#
_entry.id   AF-A0A9D4P5U3-F1
#
_cell.length_a   1.000
_cell.length_b   1.000
_cell.length_c   1.000
_cell.angle_alpha   90.00
_cell.angle_beta   90.00
_cell.angle_gamma   90.00
#
_symmetry.space_group_name_H-M   'P 1'
#
loop_
_entity.id
_entity.type
_entity.pdbx_description
1 polymer ?
#
loop_
_entity_poly.entity_id
_entity_poly.type
_entity_poly.pdbx_seq_one_letter_code
_entity_poly.pdbx_strand_id
1 'polypeptide(L)'
;MIEVILFTHNTILLLQCSMLLSGTIMATYYVYHNELIHLNQNFIMISKKNSQHCCHGDRKKSITMNDLKNLGSIYRQHNILSYYQLYTDKDAWSKALYYYALVSIPINVTTVCELILEDMPTQTQLVFIVITIIHAFTGLIPFIKLAIVSSDSHRIKNHIPAIQLQLKYRHYLRMKLKYDDLYERLMFGRKIAFTFGHLGIITFRGLFEAFLAYFVAFFLIMGLYMKENIHSNQ
;
A
#
# COMPACT_ATOMS: atom_id res chain seq x y z
N MET A 1 -2.45 26.02 -33.25
CA MET A 1 -3.65 25.14 -33.27
C MET A 1 -3.28 23.67 -33.05
N ILE A 2 -2.35 23.10 -33.84
CA ILE A 2 -1.90 21.70 -33.68
C ILE A 2 -1.31 21.42 -32.29
N GLU A 3 -0.46 22.31 -31.76
CA GLU A 3 0.16 22.17 -30.43
C GLU A 3 -0.86 22.13 -29.29
N VAL A 4 -1.86 23.00 -29.32
CA VAL A 4 -2.94 23.05 -28.31
C VAL A 4 -3.78 21.76 -28.33
N ILE A 5 -4.08 21.24 -29.53
CA ILE A 5 -4.80 19.97 -29.69
C ILE A 5 -3.96 18.81 -29.12
N LEU A 6 -2.66 18.79 -29.43
CA LEU A 6 -1.75 17.74 -29.00
C LEU A 6 -1.54 17.77 -27.47
N PHE A 7 -1.38 18.95 -26.88
CA PHE A 7 -1.29 19.13 -25.44
C PHE A 7 -2.57 18.67 -24.73
N THR A 8 -3.73 19.12 -25.21
CA THR A 8 -5.04 18.75 -24.63
C THR A 8 -5.26 17.24 -24.71
N HIS A 9 -4.94 16.63 -25.85
CA HIS A 9 -5.06 15.18 -26.03
C HIS A 9 -4.16 14.40 -25.05
N ASN A 10 -2.89 14.81 -24.92
CA ASN A 10 -1.94 14.16 -24.01
C ASN A 10 -2.37 14.28 -22.54
N THR A 11 -2.85 15.45 -22.11
CA THR A 11 -3.34 15.67 -20.75
C THR A 11 -4.56 14.81 -20.44
N ILE A 12 -5.51 14.70 -21.40
CA ILE A 12 -6.67 13.81 -21.25
C ILE A 12 -6.23 12.35 -21.15
N LEU A 13 -5.31 11.92 -22.01
CA LEU A 13 -4.81 10.54 -22.01
C LEU A 13 -4.11 10.20 -20.70
N LEU A 14 -3.26 11.09 -20.17
CA LEU A 14 -2.61 10.93 -18.87
C LEU A 14 -3.63 10.82 -17.73
N LEU A 15 -4.67 11.66 -17.74
CA LEU A 15 -5.73 11.61 -16.74
C LEU A 15 -6.48 10.27 -16.80
N GLN A 16 -6.82 9.79 -18.01
CA GLN A 16 -7.47 8.50 -18.21
C GLN A 16 -6.60 7.34 -17.73
N CYS A 17 -5.30 7.34 -18.04
CA CYS A 17 -4.35 6.34 -17.56
C CYS A 17 -4.25 6.35 -16.02
N SER A 18 -4.20 7.54 -15.40
CA SER A 18 -4.17 7.68 -13.93
C SER A 18 -5.44 7.12 -13.31
N MET A 19 -6.62 7.42 -13.86
CA MET A 19 -7.90 6.90 -13.37
C MET A 19 -8.00 5.38 -13.53
N LEU A 20 -7.56 4.83 -14.67
CA LEU A 20 -7.57 3.39 -14.91
C LEU A 20 -6.62 2.66 -13.95
N LEU A 21 -5.40 3.19 -13.77
CA LEU A 21 -4.44 2.63 -12.83
C LEU A 21 -4.97 2.69 -11.39
N SER A 22 -5.52 3.84 -10.98
CA SER A 22 -6.18 4.00 -9.69
C SER A 22 -7.31 2.97 -9.50
N GLY A 23 -8.18 2.81 -10.49
CA GLY A 23 -9.27 1.83 -10.45
C GLY A 23 -8.79 0.39 -10.33
N THR A 24 -7.75 0.01 -11.06
CA THR A 24 -7.17 -1.35 -11.00
C THR A 24 -6.48 -1.63 -9.66
N ILE A 25 -5.79 -0.64 -9.08
CA ILE A 25 -5.23 -0.73 -7.73
C ILE A 25 -6.35 -0.87 -6.70
N MET A 26 -7.42 -0.08 -6.82
CA MET A 26 -8.56 -0.14 -5.91
C MET A 26 -9.26 -1.51 -5.96
N ALA A 27 -9.46 -2.07 -7.16
CA ALA A 27 -10.00 -3.42 -7.32
C ALA A 27 -9.10 -4.47 -6.64
N THR A 28 -7.79 -4.36 -6.87
CA THR A 28 -6.78 -5.23 -6.23
C THR A 28 -6.83 -5.11 -4.71
N TYR A 29 -6.93 -3.88 -4.20
CA TYR A 29 -7.10 -3.60 -2.78
C TYR A 29 -8.32 -4.32 -2.21
N TYR A 30 -9.49 -4.19 -2.83
CA TYR A 30 -10.71 -4.82 -2.31
C TYR A 30 -10.59 -6.35 -2.21
N VAL A 31 -9.99 -6.99 -3.23
CA VAL A 31 -9.77 -8.45 -3.24
C VAL A 31 -8.87 -8.85 -2.07
N TYR A 32 -7.68 -8.26 -1.96
CA TYR A 32 -6.74 -8.65 -0.91
C TYR A 32 -7.23 -8.25 0.49
N HIS A 33 -7.79 -7.05 0.64
CA HIS A 33 -8.23 -6.53 1.93
C HIS A 33 -9.34 -7.39 2.53
N ASN A 34 -10.35 -7.76 1.74
CA ASN A 34 -11.46 -8.58 2.22
C ASN A 34 -10.99 -9.97 2.67
N GLU A 35 -10.16 -10.64 1.85
CA GLU A 35 -9.61 -11.95 2.17
C GLU A 35 -8.71 -11.91 3.41
N LEU A 36 -7.82 -10.93 3.48
CA LEU A 36 -6.90 -10.77 4.62
C LEU A 36 -7.65 -10.39 5.91
N ILE A 37 -8.67 -9.52 5.86
CA ILE A 37 -9.50 -9.21 7.03
C ILE A 37 -10.18 -10.47 7.54
N HIS A 38 -10.83 -11.23 6.66
CA HIS A 38 -11.54 -12.45 7.03
C HIS A 38 -10.58 -13.47 7.65
N LEU A 39 -9.42 -13.70 7.03
CA LEU A 39 -8.35 -14.55 7.55
C LEU A 39 -7.87 -14.08 8.94
N ASN A 40 -7.59 -12.78 9.07
CA ASN A 40 -7.10 -12.19 10.30
C ASN A 40 -8.13 -12.32 11.43
N GLN A 41 -9.41 -12.07 11.15
CA GLN A 41 -10.50 -12.21 12.12
C GLN A 41 -10.64 -13.65 12.59
N ASN A 42 -10.62 -14.63 11.68
CA ASN A 42 -10.68 -16.04 12.02
C ASN A 42 -9.49 -16.47 12.87
N PHE A 43 -8.28 -16.01 12.54
CA PHE A 43 -7.08 -16.28 13.31
C PHE A 43 -7.16 -15.67 14.72
N ILE A 44 -7.58 -14.41 14.83
CA ILE A 44 -7.74 -13.71 16.11
C ILE A 44 -8.82 -14.38 16.97
N MET A 45 -9.93 -14.82 16.38
CA MET A 45 -10.99 -15.51 17.09
C MET A 45 -10.48 -16.81 17.73
N ILE A 46 -9.71 -17.61 16.99
CA ILE A 46 -9.07 -18.83 17.53
C ILE A 46 -8.09 -18.47 18.65
N SER A 47 -7.28 -17.42 18.47
CA SER A 47 -6.33 -16.95 19.48
C SER A 47 -7.01 -16.51 20.77
N LYS A 48 -8.11 -15.73 20.67
CA LYS A 48 -8.82 -15.13 21.82
C LYS A 48 -9.68 -16.14 22.58
N LYS A 49 -10.42 -17.01 21.87
CA LYS A 49 -11.23 -18.09 22.46
C LYS A 49 -10.42 -18.93 23.45
N ASN A 50 -9.14 -19.11 23.17
CA ASN A 50 -8.24 -19.91 23.98
C ASN A 50 -7.44 -19.10 25.02
N SER A 51 -7.36 -17.76 24.88
CA SER A 51 -6.70 -16.86 25.83
C SER A 51 -7.59 -16.47 27.01
N GLN A 52 -8.89 -16.24 26.80
CA GLN A 52 -9.83 -15.85 27.87
C GLN A 52 -10.05 -16.94 28.91
N HIS A 53 -9.87 -18.21 28.55
CA HIS A 53 -9.98 -19.33 29.48
C HIS A 53 -8.73 -19.59 30.35
N CYS A 54 -7.66 -18.79 30.22
CA CYS A 54 -6.48 -18.93 31.08
C CYS A 54 -6.58 -18.13 32.39
N CYS A 55 -7.54 -17.21 32.53
CA CYS A 55 -7.66 -16.31 33.69
C CYS A 55 -8.73 -16.72 34.71
N HIS A 56 -9.55 -17.73 34.40
CA HIS A 56 -10.41 -18.40 35.37
C HIS A 56 -9.87 -19.82 35.52
N GLY A 57 -9.75 -20.30 36.76
CA GLY A 57 -9.12 -21.59 37.14
C GLY A 57 -9.76 -22.86 36.55
N ASP A 58 -10.54 -22.73 35.48
CA ASP A 58 -11.14 -23.82 34.74
C ASP A 58 -10.21 -24.33 33.64
N ARG A 59 -10.06 -25.66 33.64
CA ARG A 59 -9.29 -26.51 32.71
C ARG A 59 -9.02 -25.85 31.35
N LYS A 60 -7.73 -25.68 31.02
CA LYS A 60 -7.23 -25.40 29.66
C LYS A 60 -8.01 -26.21 28.62
N LYS A 61 -9.01 -25.62 27.96
CA LYS A 61 -9.64 -26.23 26.79
C LYS A 61 -8.58 -26.27 25.70
N SER A 62 -8.10 -27.48 25.40
CA SER A 62 -7.13 -27.70 24.33
C SER A 62 -7.72 -27.28 22.99
N ILE A 63 -6.87 -26.74 22.11
CA ILE A 63 -7.20 -26.49 20.70
C ILE A 63 -7.93 -27.70 20.14
N THR A 64 -9.12 -27.49 19.58
CA THR A 64 -9.92 -28.58 19.02
C THR A 64 -9.39 -29.01 17.66
N MET A 65 -9.75 -30.21 17.21
CA MET A 65 -9.38 -30.67 15.86
C MET A 65 -9.93 -29.74 14.76
N ASN A 66 -11.09 -29.10 14.99
CA ASN A 66 -11.64 -28.12 14.06
C ASN A 66 -10.79 -26.84 14.02
N ASP A 67 -10.35 -26.36 15.17
CA ASP A 67 -9.46 -25.20 15.25
C ASP A 67 -8.12 -25.49 14.52
N LEU A 68 -7.59 -26.70 14.61
CA LEU A 68 -6.39 -27.11 13.87
C LEU A 68 -6.58 -27.15 12.36
N LYS A 69 -7.72 -27.67 11.89
CA LYS A 69 -8.08 -27.64 10.47
C LYS A 69 -8.18 -26.19 9.97
N ASN A 70 -8.82 -25.32 10.75
CA ASN A 70 -8.95 -23.90 10.44
C ASN A 70 -7.59 -23.20 10.40
N LEU A 71 -6.71 -23.44 11.38
CA LEU A 71 -5.32 -22.94 11.38
C LEU A 71 -4.55 -23.44 10.15
N GLY A 72 -4.71 -24.71 9.77
CA GLY A 72 -4.13 -25.25 8.54
C GLY A 72 -4.62 -24.51 7.29
N SER A 73 -5.91 -24.22 7.21
CA SER A 73 -6.51 -23.46 6.11
C SER A 73 -6.00 -22.02 6.06
N ILE A 74 -5.97 -21.34 7.21
CA ILE A 74 -5.49 -19.95 7.33
C ILE A 74 -4.04 -19.86 6.88
N TYR A 75 -3.16 -20.75 7.37
CA TYR A 75 -1.77 -20.79 6.96
C TYR A 75 -1.62 -20.97 5.44
N ARG A 76 -2.39 -21.89 4.85
CA ARG A 76 -2.34 -22.15 3.41
C ARG A 76 -2.82 -20.93 2.61
N GLN A 77 -3.96 -20.35 2.98
CA GLN A 77 -4.53 -19.20 2.28
C GLN A 77 -3.63 -17.97 2.40
N HIS A 78 -3.07 -17.70 3.58
CA HIS A 78 -2.12 -16.61 3.78
C HIS A 78 -0.88 -16.76 2.89
N ASN A 79 -0.31 -17.97 2.79
CA ASN A 79 0.81 -18.24 1.90
C ASN A 79 0.47 -18.03 0.41
N ILE A 80 -0.71 -18.50 -0.02
CA ILE A 80 -1.18 -18.33 -1.40
C ILE A 80 -1.34 -16.84 -1.73
N LEU A 81 -2.01 -16.07 -0.86
CA LEU A 81 -2.18 -14.63 -1.05
C LEU A 81 -0.84 -13.90 -1.06
N SER A 82 0.04 -14.23 -0.12
CA SER A 82 1.38 -13.64 -0.05
C SER A 82 2.20 -13.93 -1.31
N TYR A 83 2.10 -15.15 -1.84
CA TYR A 83 2.74 -15.54 -3.09
C TYR A 83 2.20 -14.73 -4.27
N TYR A 84 0.89 -14.67 -4.45
CA TYR A 84 0.29 -13.89 -5.54
C TYR A 84 0.63 -12.41 -5.44
N GLN A 85 0.62 -11.84 -4.24
CA GLN A 85 0.98 -10.46 -4.03
C GLN A 85 2.43 -10.19 -4.43
N LEU A 86 3.39 -10.98 -3.92
CA LEU A 86 4.81 -10.81 -4.23
C LEU A 86 5.14 -11.09 -5.70
N TYR A 87 4.48 -12.08 -6.30
CA TYR A 87 4.68 -12.46 -7.70
C TYR A 87 4.17 -11.37 -8.63
N THR A 88 2.91 -10.94 -8.47
CA THR A 88 2.32 -9.88 -9.30
C THR A 88 2.99 -8.53 -9.10
N ASP A 89 3.50 -8.27 -7.88
CA ASP A 89 4.35 -7.11 -7.61
C ASP A 89 5.61 -7.12 -8.47
N LYS A 90 6.39 -8.22 -8.41
CA LYS A 90 7.64 -8.35 -9.15
C LYS A 90 7.44 -8.27 -10.67
N ASP A 91 6.35 -8.83 -11.18
CA ASP A 91 6.11 -8.98 -12.61
C ASP A 91 5.61 -7.68 -13.26
N ALA A 92 4.57 -7.07 -12.67
CA ALA A 92 3.84 -5.96 -13.29
C ALA A 92 3.76 -4.71 -12.41
N TRP A 93 3.28 -4.84 -11.17
CA TRP A 93 2.92 -3.68 -10.36
C TRP A 93 4.13 -2.83 -10.00
N SER A 94 5.25 -3.43 -9.64
CA SER A 94 6.44 -2.69 -9.20
C SER A 94 6.90 -1.67 -10.25
N LYS A 95 6.91 -2.08 -11.53
CA LYS A 95 7.26 -1.20 -12.66
C LYS A 95 6.18 -0.17 -12.94
N ALA A 96 4.91 -0.58 -12.96
CA ALA A 96 3.80 0.31 -13.25
C ALA A 96 3.70 1.45 -12.21
N LEU A 97 3.82 1.11 -10.92
CA LEU A 97 3.79 2.08 -9.83
C LEU A 97 5.01 3.00 -9.85
N TYR A 98 6.18 2.48 -10.22
CA TYR A 98 7.38 3.30 -10.40
C TYR A 98 7.21 4.34 -11.52
N TYR A 99 6.77 3.92 -12.72
CA TYR A 99 6.54 4.85 -13.82
C TYR A 99 5.46 5.87 -13.51
N TYR A 100 4.39 5.44 -12.83
CA TYR A 100 3.36 6.35 -12.37
C TYR A 100 3.92 7.42 -11.43
N ALA A 101 4.68 7.03 -10.41
CA ALA A 101 5.30 8.00 -9.50
C ALA A 101 6.26 8.96 -10.23
N LEU A 102 7.07 8.43 -11.16
CA LEU A 102 8.06 9.19 -11.93
C LEU A 102 7.41 10.25 -12.83
N VAL A 103 6.24 9.97 -13.40
CA VAL A 103 5.52 10.91 -14.27
C VAL A 103 4.61 11.83 -13.45
N SER A 104 3.89 11.28 -12.47
CA SER A 104 2.89 12.04 -11.74
C SER A 104 3.47 13.06 -10.77
N ILE A 105 4.65 12.79 -10.18
CA ILE A 105 5.30 13.74 -9.25
C ILE A 105 5.70 15.03 -9.98
N PRO A 106 6.50 15.00 -11.07
CA PRO A 106 6.86 16.22 -11.80
C PRO A 106 5.64 17.00 -12.28
N ILE A 107 4.62 16.33 -12.84
CA ILE A 107 3.40 16.99 -13.32
C ILE A 107 2.71 17.76 -12.19
N ASN A 108 2.53 17.14 -11.02
CA ASN A 108 1.91 17.82 -9.88
C ASN A 108 2.74 18.99 -9.38
N VAL A 109 4.07 18.87 -9.39
CA VAL A 109 4.96 19.96 -8.95
C VAL A 109 4.90 21.12 -9.93
N THR A 110 4.98 20.87 -11.24
CA THR A 110 4.95 21.93 -12.26
C THR A 110 3.60 22.63 -12.28
N THR A 111 2.49 21.91 -12.22
CA THR A 111 1.15 22.55 -12.21
C THR A 111 0.94 23.43 -10.99
N VAL A 112 1.44 23.01 -9.82
CA VAL A 112 1.38 23.84 -8.60
C VAL A 112 2.31 25.05 -8.71
N CYS A 113 3.50 24.92 -9.30
CA CYS A 113 4.40 26.06 -9.53
C CYS A 113 3.77 27.09 -10.48
N GLU A 114 3.20 26.65 -11.61
CA GLU A 114 2.48 27.51 -12.56
C GLU A 114 1.31 28.23 -11.86
N LEU A 115 0.53 27.51 -11.06
CA LEU A 115 -0.57 28.10 -10.26
C LEU A 115 -0.11 29.18 -9.27
N ILE A 116 1.12 29.10 -8.75
CA ILE A 116 1.65 30.04 -7.76
C ILE A 116 2.31 31.25 -8.44
N LEU A 117 3.00 31.03 -9.56
CA LEU A 117 3.91 32.00 -10.17
C LEU A 117 3.32 32.76 -11.35
N GLU A 118 2.35 32.18 -12.06
CA GLU A 118 1.77 32.82 -13.24
C GLU A 118 0.47 33.57 -12.91
N ASP A 119 0.38 34.81 -13.40
CA ASP A 119 -0.84 35.61 -13.37
C ASP A 119 -1.85 35.10 -14.41
N MET A 120 -2.52 34.00 -14.09
CA MET A 120 -3.55 33.40 -14.92
C MET A 120 -4.95 34.01 -14.67
N PRO A 121 -5.83 34.06 -15.68
CA PRO A 121 -7.24 34.39 -15.48
C PRO A 121 -7.91 33.44 -14.46
N THR A 122 -8.82 33.98 -13.62
CA THR A 122 -9.46 33.23 -12.51
C THR A 122 -10.15 31.94 -12.97
N GLN A 123 -10.74 31.95 -14.17
CA GLN A 123 -11.39 30.76 -14.75
C GLN A 123 -10.38 29.64 -15.03
N THR A 124 -9.20 29.98 -15.56
CA THR A 124 -8.12 29.02 -15.86
C THR A 124 -7.52 28.47 -14.57
N GLN A 125 -7.30 29.33 -13.57
CA GLN A 125 -6.80 28.90 -12.24
C GLN A 125 -7.72 27.84 -11.62
N LEU A 126 -9.04 28.06 -11.64
CA LEU A 126 -10.01 27.09 -11.12
C LEU A 126 -9.92 25.74 -11.82
N VAL A 127 -9.76 25.72 -13.14
CA VAL A 127 -9.60 24.47 -13.91
C VAL A 127 -8.32 23.73 -13.50
N PHE A 128 -7.20 24.43 -13.40
CA PHE A 128 -5.92 23.84 -12.99
C PHE A 128 -5.95 23.30 -11.56
N ILE A 129 -6.60 24.01 -10.64
CA ILE A 129 -6.81 23.56 -9.26
C ILE A 129 -7.62 22.25 -9.25
N VAL A 130 -8.73 22.19 -9.99
CA VAL A 130 -9.57 20.98 -10.05
C VAL A 130 -8.79 19.80 -10.63
N ILE A 131 -8.06 20.00 -11.73
CA ILE A 131 -7.24 18.95 -12.36
C ILE A 131 -6.17 18.46 -11.37
N THR A 132 -5.46 19.37 -10.72
CA THR A 132 -4.40 19.05 -9.75
C THR A 132 -4.95 18.28 -8.57
N ILE A 133 -6.12 18.67 -8.02
CA ILE A 133 -6.79 17.96 -6.93
C ILE A 133 -7.18 16.54 -7.35
N ILE A 134 -7.81 16.38 -8.52
CA ILE A 134 -8.21 15.06 -9.04
C ILE A 134 -6.98 14.18 -9.23
N HIS A 135 -5.91 14.71 -9.83
CA HIS A 135 -4.68 13.96 -10.08
C HIS A 135 -3.97 13.59 -8.77
N ALA A 136 -3.92 14.50 -7.79
CA ALA A 136 -3.35 14.23 -6.46
C ALA A 136 -4.13 13.13 -5.72
N PHE A 137 -5.47 13.17 -5.72
CA PHE A 137 -6.27 12.12 -5.07
C PHE A 137 -6.17 10.78 -5.78
N THR A 138 -6.16 10.77 -7.12
CA THR A 138 -5.99 9.54 -7.90
C THR A 138 -4.62 8.90 -7.70
N GLY A 139 -3.59 9.69 -7.36
CA GLY A 139 -2.30 9.17 -6.92
C GLY A 139 -2.30 8.69 -5.46
N LEU A 140 -2.76 9.53 -4.54
CA LEU A 140 -2.61 9.28 -3.10
C LEU A 140 -3.46 8.11 -2.57
N ILE A 141 -4.75 8.08 -2.93
CA ILE A 141 -5.71 7.11 -2.35
C ILE A 141 -5.29 5.66 -2.65
N PRO A 142 -4.97 5.28 -3.90
CA PRO A 142 -4.54 3.93 -4.22
C PRO A 142 -3.30 3.48 -3.44
N PHE A 143 -2.32 4.37 -3.25
CA PHE A 143 -1.13 4.04 -2.49
C PHE A 143 -1.41 3.79 -1.01
N ILE A 144 -2.26 4.61 -0.39
CA ILE A 144 -2.73 4.37 0.98
C ILE A 144 -3.41 2.99 1.07
N LYS A 145 -4.25 2.64 0.08
CA LYS A 145 -4.91 1.34 0.03
C LYS A 145 -3.93 0.17 -0.07
N LEU A 146 -2.88 0.27 -0.89
CA LEU A 146 -1.82 -0.74 -0.96
C LEU A 146 -1.05 -0.87 0.35
N ALA A 147 -0.79 0.24 1.06
CA ALA A 147 -0.17 0.22 2.38
C ALA A 147 -1.06 -0.47 3.43
N ILE A 148 -2.38 -0.31 3.35
CA ILE A 148 -3.34 -1.05 4.19
C ILE A 148 -3.23 -2.56 3.94
N VAL A 149 -3.16 -3.02 2.69
CA VAL A 149 -2.99 -4.45 2.36
C VAL A 149 -1.70 -5.01 2.96
N SER A 150 -0.61 -4.24 2.90
CA SER A 150 0.64 -4.64 3.56
C SER A 150 0.46 -4.76 5.08
N SER A 151 -0.22 -3.79 5.71
CA SER A 151 -0.52 -3.82 7.14
C SER A 151 -1.36 -5.06 7.51
N ASP A 152 -2.43 -5.34 6.76
CA ASP A 152 -3.30 -6.48 6.98
C ASP A 152 -2.56 -7.81 6.81
N SER A 153 -1.66 -7.91 5.84
CA SER A 153 -0.83 -9.11 5.62
C SER A 153 0.05 -9.46 6.82
N HIS A 154 0.49 -8.45 7.57
CA HIS A 154 1.36 -8.63 8.74
C HIS A 154 0.59 -8.62 10.07
N ARG A 155 -0.72 -8.37 10.09
CA ARG A 155 -1.52 -8.22 11.32
C ARG A 155 -1.55 -9.47 12.19
N ILE A 156 -1.52 -10.66 11.58
CA ILE A 156 -1.52 -11.93 12.31
C ILE A 156 -0.30 -12.12 13.20
N LYS A 157 0.85 -11.51 12.87
CA LYS A 157 2.13 -11.77 13.57
C LYS A 157 2.05 -11.54 15.07
N ASN A 158 1.27 -10.53 15.49
CA ASN A 158 1.11 -10.18 16.90
C ASN A 158 0.36 -11.26 17.71
N HIS A 159 -0.39 -12.13 17.03
CA HIS A 159 -1.19 -13.18 17.64
C HIS A 159 -0.58 -14.58 17.48
N ILE A 160 0.46 -14.73 16.64
CA ILE A 160 1.13 -16.03 16.43
C ILE A 160 1.74 -16.58 17.73
N PRO A 161 2.47 -15.80 18.55
CA PRO A 161 3.05 -16.32 19.80
C PRO A 161 2.01 -16.90 20.74
N ALA A 162 0.83 -16.28 20.84
CA ALA A 162 -0.27 -16.77 21.67
C ALA A 162 -0.76 -18.16 21.21
N ILE A 163 -0.90 -18.38 19.90
CA ILE A 163 -1.29 -19.68 19.36
C ILE A 163 -0.17 -20.72 19.53
N GLN A 164 1.09 -20.35 19.34
CA GLN A 164 2.23 -21.25 19.53
C GLN A 164 2.36 -21.74 20.99
N LEU A 165 2.02 -20.91 21.98
CA LEU A 165 1.96 -21.31 23.40
C LEU A 165 0.81 -22.29 23.68
N GLN A 166 -0.30 -22.17 22.95
CA GLN A 166 -1.48 -23.03 23.10
C GLN A 166 -1.30 -24.40 22.41
N LEU A 167 -0.51 -24.47 21.33
CA LEU A 167 -0.17 -25.70 20.63
C LEU A 167 0.81 -26.54 21.47
N LYS A 168 0.28 -27.51 22.24
CA LYS A 168 1.10 -28.46 23.02
C LYS A 168 2.06 -29.25 22.10
N TYR A 169 3.33 -29.28 22.48
CA TYR A 169 4.46 -29.79 21.69
C TYR A 169 4.27 -31.21 21.13
N ARG A 170 3.66 -32.13 21.88
CA ARG A 170 3.60 -33.57 21.51
C ARG A 170 2.58 -33.91 20.42
N HIS A 171 1.50 -33.14 20.24
CA HIS A 171 0.43 -33.51 19.30
C HIS A 171 0.39 -32.67 18.03
N TYR A 172 0.94 -31.45 18.06
CA TYR A 172 0.75 -30.48 16.98
C TYR A 172 2.05 -29.82 16.50
N LEU A 173 3.18 -30.52 16.66
CA LEU A 173 4.52 -30.01 16.31
C LEU A 173 4.59 -29.46 14.89
N ARG A 174 4.02 -30.17 13.90
CA ARG A 174 4.04 -29.73 12.50
C ARG A 174 3.37 -28.38 12.28
N MET A 175 2.23 -28.13 12.94
CA MET A 175 1.54 -26.84 12.83
C MET A 175 2.30 -25.73 13.56
N LYS A 176 2.89 -26.06 14.71
CA LYS A 176 3.74 -25.10 15.45
C LYS A 176 4.92 -24.64 14.61
N LEU A 177 5.66 -25.56 13.98
CA LEU A 177 6.79 -25.26 13.11
C LEU A 177 6.40 -24.41 11.89
N LYS A 178 5.24 -24.70 11.27
CA LYS A 178 4.72 -23.87 10.16
C LYS A 178 4.45 -22.44 10.57
N TYR A 179 3.85 -22.23 11.74
CA TYR A 179 3.58 -20.89 12.24
C TYR A 179 4.83 -20.18 12.76
N ASP A 180 5.84 -20.93 13.20
CA ASP A 180 7.16 -20.40 13.53
C ASP A 180 7.86 -19.84 12.30
N ASP A 181 7.92 -20.62 11.21
CA ASP A 181 8.42 -20.17 9.90
C ASP A 181 7.63 -18.94 9.39
N LEU A 182 6.30 -18.97 9.48
CA LEU A 182 5.48 -17.82 9.11
C LEU A 182 5.81 -16.58 9.95
N TYR A 183 5.97 -16.74 11.26
CA TYR A 183 6.30 -15.63 12.15
C TYR A 183 7.67 -15.02 11.84
N GLU A 184 8.68 -15.86 11.62
CA GLU A 184 10.02 -15.44 11.24
C GLU A 184 9.99 -14.64 9.93
N ARG A 185 9.29 -15.13 8.91
CA ARG A 185 9.14 -14.43 7.62
C ARG A 185 8.39 -13.09 7.76
N LEU A 186 7.41 -13.00 8.65
CA LEU A 186 6.66 -11.75 8.90
C LEU A 186 7.43 -10.72 9.73
N MET A 187 8.42 -11.16 10.51
CA MET A 187 9.23 -10.28 11.36
C MET A 187 10.53 -9.85 10.68
N PHE A 188 11.23 -10.79 10.07
CA PHE A 188 12.59 -10.61 9.55
C PHE A 188 12.71 -10.87 8.04
N GLY A 189 11.73 -11.59 7.47
CA GLY A 189 11.71 -11.88 6.04
C GLY A 189 11.37 -10.67 5.17
N ARG A 190 11.36 -10.91 3.86
CA ARG A 190 10.91 -9.91 2.88
C ARG A 190 9.47 -9.51 3.19
N LYS A 191 9.24 -8.20 3.36
CA LYS A 191 7.89 -7.67 3.60
C LYS A 191 6.93 -8.06 2.48
N ILE A 192 5.76 -8.56 2.87
CA ILE A 192 4.63 -8.82 1.97
C ILE A 192 3.92 -7.50 1.69
N ALA A 193 4.33 -6.85 0.61
CA ALA A 193 3.92 -5.51 0.24
C ALA A 193 4.16 -5.29 -1.25
N PHE A 194 3.44 -4.34 -1.84
CA PHE A 194 3.76 -3.83 -3.16
C PHE A 194 4.99 -2.91 -3.08
N THR A 195 5.69 -2.72 -4.20
CA THR A 195 6.92 -1.93 -4.28
C THR A 195 6.82 -0.85 -5.35
N PHE A 196 7.62 0.21 -5.20
CA PHE A 196 7.82 1.27 -6.20
C PHE A 196 9.09 1.01 -7.01
N GLY A 197 9.18 -0.11 -7.72
CA GLY A 197 10.41 -0.48 -8.41
C GLY A 197 11.60 -0.47 -7.45
N HIS A 198 12.59 0.36 -7.75
CA HIS A 198 13.80 0.54 -6.92
C HIS A 198 13.66 1.57 -5.79
N LEU A 199 12.57 2.34 -5.73
CA LEU A 199 12.39 3.41 -4.75
C LEU A 199 12.05 2.88 -3.34
N GLY A 200 11.49 1.67 -3.25
CA GLY A 200 11.23 1.02 -1.98
C GLY A 200 9.85 0.38 -1.88
N ILE A 201 9.45 0.10 -0.64
CA ILE A 201 8.29 -0.73 -0.32
C ILE A 201 7.11 0.15 0.09
N ILE A 202 5.93 -0.12 -0.47
CA ILE A 202 4.68 0.59 -0.19
C ILE A 202 4.14 0.14 1.16
N THR A 203 4.57 0.87 2.19
CA THR A 203 4.10 0.78 3.57
C THR A 203 3.80 2.19 4.06
N PHE A 204 3.08 2.36 5.18
CA PHE A 204 2.85 3.70 5.73
C PHE A 204 4.14 4.51 5.93
N ARG A 205 5.21 3.84 6.39
CA ARG A 205 6.53 4.45 6.51
C ARG A 205 7.09 4.86 5.13
N GLY A 206 7.05 3.96 4.15
CA GLY A 206 7.54 4.27 2.80
C GLY A 206 6.76 5.39 2.13
N LEU A 207 5.45 5.48 2.35
CA LEU A 207 4.62 6.58 1.85
C LEU A 207 4.96 7.91 2.54
N PHE A 208 5.21 7.89 3.85
CA PHE A 208 5.66 9.08 4.56
C PHE A 208 7.03 9.57 4.05
N GLU A 209 7.98 8.66 3.84
CA GLU A 209 9.30 8.98 3.26
C GLU A 209 9.16 9.55 1.84
N ALA A 210 8.31 8.95 0.99
CA ALA A 210 8.03 9.44 -0.36
C ALA A 210 7.36 10.83 -0.36
N PHE A 211 6.46 11.08 0.58
CA PHE A 211 5.81 12.38 0.76
C PHE A 211 6.78 13.47 1.20
N LEU A 212 7.73 13.17 2.08
CA LEU A 212 8.81 14.10 2.43
C LEU A 212 9.71 14.40 1.23
N ALA A 213 10.08 13.37 0.46
CA ALA A 213 10.85 13.54 -0.77
C ALA A 213 10.12 14.42 -1.80
N TYR A 214 8.81 14.26 -1.92
CA TYR A 214 7.96 15.12 -2.75
C TYR A 214 8.05 16.59 -2.33
N PHE A 215 7.94 16.91 -1.04
CA PHE A 215 8.07 18.28 -0.57
C PHE A 215 9.45 18.88 -0.86
N VAL A 216 10.51 18.12 -0.66
CA VAL A 216 11.88 18.58 -0.96
C VAL A 216 12.01 18.90 -2.44
N ALA A 217 11.52 18.02 -3.33
CA ALA A 217 11.52 18.25 -4.76
C ALA A 217 10.71 19.49 -5.16
N PHE A 218 9.53 19.67 -4.54
CA PHE A 218 8.67 20.83 -4.75
C PHE A 218 9.40 22.15 -4.42
N PHE A 219 10.01 22.25 -3.23
CA PHE A 219 10.74 23.46 -2.84
C PHE A 219 11.98 23.72 -3.70
N LEU A 220 12.65 22.66 -4.15
CA LEU A 220 13.81 22.78 -5.04
C LEU A 220 13.40 23.34 -6.41
N ILE A 221 12.34 22.80 -7.02
CA ILE A 221 11.83 23.26 -8.30
C ILE A 221 11.29 24.69 -8.17
N MET A 222 10.50 24.98 -7.13
CA MET A 222 10.00 26.34 -6.89
C MET A 222 11.15 27.35 -6.70
N GLY A 223 12.21 26.97 -5.97
CA GLY A 223 13.40 27.80 -5.82
C GLY A 223 14.15 28.07 -7.13
N LEU A 224 14.23 27.09 -8.03
CA LEU A 224 14.79 27.27 -9.38
C LEU A 224 13.94 28.24 -10.20
N TYR A 225 12.63 28.06 -10.20
CA TYR A 225 11.69 28.93 -10.93
C TYR A 225 11.74 30.38 -10.43
N MET A 226 11.78 30.61 -9.11
CA MET A 226 11.90 31.97 -8.57
C MET A 226 13.21 32.64 -9.02
N LYS A 227 14.31 31.89 -9.10
CA LYS A 227 15.60 32.43 -9.54
C LYS A 227 15.58 32.83 -11.01
N GLU A 228 14.93 32.04 -11.88
CA GLU A 228 14.78 32.36 -13.30
C GLU A 228 13.92 33.61 -13.52
N ASN A 229 12.78 33.72 -12.83
CA ASN A 229 11.90 34.89 -12.93
C ASN A 229 12.56 36.20 -12.44
N ILE A 230 13.49 36.13 -11.49
CA ILE A 230 14.27 37.30 -11.04
C ILE A 230 15.25 37.75 -12.13
N HIS A 231 15.85 36.82 -12.88
CA HIS A 231 16.77 37.14 -13.98
C HIS A 231 16.07 37.61 -15.26
N SER A 232 14.83 37.19 -15.53
CA SER A 232 14.07 37.67 -16.70
C SER A 232 13.49 39.07 -16.53
N ASN A 233 13.38 39.56 -15.29
CA ASN A 233 12.85 40.90 -14.95
C ASN A 233 13.97 41.95 -14.75
N GLN A 234 15.23 41.62 -15.04
CA GLN A 234 16.37 42.54 -15.07
C GLN A 234 16.80 42.79 -16.52
#